data_AF-A0A3B0B9H6-F1
#
_entry.id   AF-A0A3B0B9H6-F1
#
_cell.length_a   1.000
_cell.length_b   1.000
_cell.length_c   1.000
_cell.angle_alpha   90.00
_cell.angle_beta   90.00
_cell.angle_gamma   90.00
#
_symmetry.space_group_name_H-M   'P 1'
#
loop_
_entity.id
_entity.type
_entity.pdbx_description
1 polymer ?
#
loop_
_entity_poly.entity_id
_entity_poly.type
_entity_poly.pdbx_seq_one_letter_code
_entity_poly.pdbx_strand_id
1 'polypeptide(L)'
;MIAFFATFVIWVLGAGFGHVPRPVLTLTLSGILFAFLLGATTILLGDWPDHGIGLNLLAGTIEVGRSAGFGALSGLVAESIQKARRR
;
A
#
# COMPACT_ATOMS: atom_id res chain seq x y z
N MET A 1 -3.36 -13.31 3.15
CA MET A 1 -2.62 -13.44 1.87
C MET A 1 -3.44 -13.01 0.66
N ILE A 2 -4.69 -13.49 0.51
CA ILE A 2 -5.59 -13.13 -0.61
C ILE A 2 -5.80 -11.61 -0.74
N ALA A 3 -6.08 -10.92 0.37
CA ALA A 3 -6.30 -9.48 0.36
C ALA A 3 -5.09 -8.69 -0.18
N PHE A 4 -3.85 -9.04 0.22
CA PHE A 4 -2.64 -8.38 -0.29
C PHE A 4 -2.45 -8.57 -1.79
N PHE A 5 -2.72 -9.78 -2.29
CA PHE A 5 -2.65 -10.06 -3.72
C PHE A 5 -3.73 -9.27 -4.50
N ALA A 6 -4.96 -9.22 -3.99
CA ALA A 6 -6.03 -8.45 -4.59
C ALA A 6 -5.69 -6.94 -4.65
N THR A 7 -5.21 -6.37 -3.54
CA THR A 7 -4.76 -4.97 -3.50
C THR A 7 -3.66 -4.70 -4.51
N PHE A 8 -2.66 -5.58 -4.59
CA PHE A 8 -1.56 -5.47 -5.57
C PHE A 8 -2.10 -5.45 -7.00
N VAL A 9 -2.95 -6.40 -7.37
CA VAL A 9 -3.54 -6.47 -8.72
C VAL A 9 -4.36 -5.22 -9.02
N ILE A 10 -5.22 -4.77 -8.10
CA ILE A 10 -6.05 -3.58 -8.29
C ILE A 10 -5.19 -2.33 -8.49
N TRP A 11 -4.13 -2.17 -7.69
CA TRP A 11 -3.24 -1.01 -7.78
C TRP A 11 -2.44 -1.00 -9.08
N VAL A 12 -1.89 -2.15 -9.48
CA VAL A 12 -1.16 -2.30 -10.74
C VAL A 12 -2.08 -2.02 -11.93
N LEU A 13 -3.28 -2.59 -11.95
CA LEU A 13 -4.22 -2.38 -13.05
C LEU A 13 -4.69 -0.91 -13.10
N GLY A 14 -5.08 -0.36 -11.95
CA GLY A 14 -5.54 1.03 -11.85
C GLY A 14 -4.48 2.04 -12.27
N ALA A 15 -3.26 1.94 -11.74
CA ALA A 15 -2.19 2.87 -12.07
C ALA A 15 -1.52 2.58 -13.41
N GLY A 16 -1.39 1.31 -13.81
CA GLY A 16 -0.72 0.90 -15.05
C GLY A 16 -1.55 1.18 -16.31
N PHE A 17 -2.88 0.99 -16.23
CA PHE A 17 -3.79 1.33 -17.32
C PHE A 17 -4.33 2.75 -17.22
N GLY A 18 -4.38 3.33 -16.01
CA GLY A 18 -4.68 4.74 -15.78
C GLY A 18 -3.53 5.67 -16.18
N HIS A 19 -3.85 6.93 -16.44
CA HIS A 19 -2.87 7.97 -16.75
C HIS A 19 -2.23 8.56 -15.48
N VAL A 20 -1.81 7.70 -14.55
CA VAL A 20 -1.24 8.14 -13.27
C VAL A 20 0.19 8.69 -13.50
N PRO A 21 0.45 9.98 -13.25
CA PRO A 21 1.80 10.52 -13.33
C PRO A 21 2.64 10.00 -12.16
N ARG A 22 3.87 9.55 -12.44
CA ARG A 22 4.84 9.02 -11.44
C ARG A 22 4.25 7.87 -10.59
N PRO A 23 3.84 6.74 -11.21
CA PRO A 23 3.11 5.67 -10.53
C PRO A 23 3.82 5.09 -9.30
N VAL A 24 5.15 5.05 -9.27
CA VAL A 24 5.94 4.63 -8.10
C VAL A 24 5.67 5.51 -6.88
N LEU A 25 5.80 6.83 -7.04
CA LEU A 25 5.61 7.77 -5.94
C LEU A 25 4.16 7.73 -5.46
N THR A 26 3.21 7.77 -6.41
CA THR A 26 1.78 7.73 -6.09
C THR A 26 1.42 6.48 -5.30
N LEU A 27 1.79 5.29 -5.78
CA LEU A 27 1.42 4.05 -5.12
C LEU A 27 2.18 3.84 -3.80
N THR A 28 3.42 4.34 -3.67
CA THR A 28 4.12 4.38 -2.37
C THR A 28 3.35 5.20 -1.34
N LEU A 29 2.93 6.42 -1.71
CA LEU A 29 2.13 7.29 -0.85
C LEU A 29 0.77 6.68 -0.52
N SER A 30 0.11 6.05 -1.50
CA SER A 30 -1.10 5.27 -1.26
C SER A 30 -0.86 4.13 -0.29
N GLY A 31 0.30 3.46 -0.34
CA GLY A 31 0.75 2.44 0.61
C GLY A 31 0.79 2.95 2.04
N ILE A 32 1.44 4.11 2.23
CA ILE A 32 1.52 4.78 3.52
C ILE A 32 0.12 5.15 4.03
N LEU A 33 -0.68 5.81 3.18
CA LEU A 33 -2.05 6.21 3.54
C LEU A 33 -2.92 4.99 3.89
N PHE A 34 -2.79 3.90 3.14
CA PHE A 34 -3.51 2.66 3.40
C PHE A 34 -3.17 2.09 4.78
N ALA A 35 -1.90 2.07 5.17
CA ALA A 35 -1.49 1.62 6.51
C ALA A 35 -2.07 2.50 7.62
N PHE A 36 -2.10 3.82 7.43
CA PHE A 36 -2.74 4.74 8.38
C PHE A 36 -4.24 4.50 8.50
N LEU A 37 -4.95 4.35 7.38
CA LEU A 37 -6.37 4.05 7.37
C LEU A 37 -6.66 2.70 8.02
N LEU A 38 -5.87 1.68 7.71
CA LEU A 38 -5.99 0.36 8.30
C LEU A 38 -5.84 0.44 9.82
N GLY A 39 -4.77 1.06 10.31
CA GLY A 39 -4.54 1.26 11.75
C GLY A 39 -5.67 2.04 12.42
N ALA A 40 -6.14 3.13 11.80
CA ALA A 40 -7.28 3.88 12.31
C ALA A 40 -8.56 3.04 12.38
N THR A 41 -8.86 2.25 11.35
CA THR A 41 -10.04 1.36 11.34
C THR A 41 -9.93 0.24 12.38
N THR A 42 -8.75 -0.33 12.59
CA THR A 42 -8.50 -1.33 13.64
C THR A 42 -8.80 -0.74 15.03
N ILE A 43 -8.37 0.50 15.29
CA ILE A 43 -8.67 1.19 16.55
C ILE A 43 -10.17 1.43 16.70
N LEU A 44 -10.81 1.98 15.66
CA LEU A 44 -12.23 2.33 15.69
C LEU A 44 -13.15 1.11 15.84
N LEU A 45 -12.75 -0.03 15.29
CA LEU A 45 -13.49 -1.30 15.41
C LEU A 45 -13.20 -2.04 16.71
N GLY A 46 -12.29 -1.53 17.56
CA GLY A 46 -11.93 -2.17 18.82
C GLY A 46 -11.08 -3.43 18.67
N ASP A 47 -10.53 -3.68 17.49
CA ASP A 47 -9.72 -4.86 17.18
C ASP A 47 -8.22 -4.63 17.51
N TRP A 48 -7.97 -3.72 18.47
CA TRP A 48 -6.63 -3.28 18.82
C TRP A 48 -5.95 -4.27 19.78
N PRO A 49 -4.75 -4.79 19.45
CA PRO A 49 -4.09 -5.80 20.27
C PRO A 49 -3.65 -5.27 21.64
N ASP A 50 -3.89 -6.04 22.70
CA ASP A 50 -3.54 -5.67 24.07
C ASP A 50 -2.07 -6.04 24.43
N HIS A 51 -1.14 -5.64 23.57
CA HIS A 51 0.29 -5.98 23.66
C HIS A 51 1.14 -4.84 24.26
N GLY A 52 0.52 -3.79 24.80
CA GLY A 52 1.18 -2.59 25.30
C GLY A 52 1.58 -1.59 24.21
N ILE A 53 1.73 -0.31 24.60
CA ILE A 53 1.90 0.82 23.67
C ILE A 53 3.15 0.67 22.79
N GLY A 54 4.27 0.23 23.36
CA GLY A 54 5.56 0.14 22.64
C GLY A 54 5.55 -0.90 21.51
N LEU A 55 5.01 -2.09 21.76
CA LEU A 55 4.91 -3.16 20.75
C LEU A 55 3.94 -2.77 19.62
N ASN A 56 2.83 -2.12 19.97
CA ASN A 56 1.87 -1.64 18.98
C ASN A 56 2.46 -0.54 18.07
N LEU A 57 3.27 0.37 18.62
CA LEU A 57 4.00 1.38 17.84
C LEU A 57 5.00 0.75 16.86
N LEU A 58 5.76 -0.25 17.33
CA LEU A 58 6.70 -0.98 16.49
C LEU A 58 5.98 -1.73 15.35
N ALA A 59 4.91 -2.46 15.69
CA ALA A 59 4.10 -3.17 14.71
C ALA A 59 3.49 -2.22 13.67
N GLY A 60 2.96 -1.07 14.11
CA GLY A 60 2.45 -0.03 13.22
C GLY A 60 3.51 0.53 12.28
N THR A 61 4.74 0.75 12.77
CA THR A 61 5.86 1.22 11.95
C THR A 61 6.24 0.19 10.88
N ILE A 62 6.31 -1.08 11.25
CA ILE A 62 6.57 -2.19 10.32
C ILE A 62 5.45 -2.28 9.27
N GLU A 63 4.19 -2.11 9.69
CA GLU A 63 3.04 -2.14 8.80
C GLU A 63 3.06 -1.01 7.76
N VAL A 64 3.41 0.21 8.19
CA VAL A 64 3.59 1.35 7.29
C VAL A 64 4.72 1.09 6.31
N GLY A 65 5.88 0.61 6.78
CA GLY A 65 7.01 0.27 5.93
C GLY A 65 6.67 -0.81 4.89
N ARG A 66 5.98 -1.87 5.33
CA ARG A 66 5.51 -2.95 4.45
C ARG A 66 4.55 -2.44 3.39
N SER A 67 3.57 -1.61 3.78
CA SER A 67 2.55 -1.09 2.86
C SER A 67 3.14 -0.10 1.87
N ALA A 68 4.06 0.76 2.32
CA ALA A 68 4.84 1.64 1.44
C ALA A 68 5.65 0.83 0.41
N GLY A 69 6.34 -0.23 0.85
CA GLY A 69 7.09 -1.14 -0.02
C GLY A 69 6.20 -1.84 -1.04
N PHE A 70 5.04 -2.34 -0.62
CA PHE A 70 4.04 -2.93 -1.54
C PHE A 70 3.55 -1.93 -2.58
N GLY A 71 3.32 -0.68 -2.15
CA GLY A 71 2.97 0.43 -3.03
C GLY A 71 4.05 0.72 -4.06
N ALA A 72 5.30 0.81 -3.62
CA ALA A 72 6.45 1.03 -4.50
C ALA A 72 6.58 -0.09 -5.55
N LEU A 73 6.48 -1.35 -5.14
CA LEU A 73 6.54 -2.51 -6.04
C LEU A 73 5.40 -2.48 -7.07
N SER A 74 4.17 -2.21 -6.62
CA SER A 74 3.01 -2.07 -7.51
C SER A 74 3.23 -0.92 -8.51
N GLY A 75 3.83 0.18 -8.05
CA GLY A 75 4.19 1.32 -8.86
C GLY A 75 5.23 1.04 -9.92
N LEU A 76 6.24 0.21 -9.62
CA LEU A 76 7.25 -0.21 -10.61
C LEU A 76 6.62 -1.05 -11.72
N VAL A 77 5.69 -1.96 -11.36
CA VAL A 77 4.95 -2.76 -12.35
C VAL A 77 3.99 -1.88 -13.16
N ALA A 78 3.29 -0.95 -12.53
CA ALA A 78 2.45 0.02 -13.25
C ALA A 78 3.27 0.88 -14.22
N GLU A 79 4.46 1.32 -13.81
CA GLU A 79 5.37 2.10 -14.67
C GLU A 79 5.84 1.29 -15.88
N SER A 80 6.18 0.00 -15.70
CA SER A 80 6.60 -0.85 -16.80
C SER A 80 5.45 -1.08 -17.80
N ILE A 81 4.21 -1.26 -17.34
CA ILE A 81 3.02 -1.34 -18.19
C ILE A 81 2.83 -0.03 -18.97
N GLN A 82 2.87 1.11 -18.31
CA GLN A 82 2.72 2.42 -18.98
C GLN A 82 3.83 2.65 -20.02
N LYS A 83 5.08 2.28 -19.72
CA LYS A 83 6.21 2.37 -20.67
C LYS A 83 6.02 1.46 -21.87
N ALA A 84 5.57 0.23 -21.67
CA ALA A 84 5.32 -0.73 -22.74
C ALA A 84 4.20 -0.26 -23.69
N ARG A 85 3.16 0.41 -23.17
CA ARG A 85 2.05 0.94 -23.96
C ARG A 85 2.37 2.21 -24.76
N ARG A 86 3.42 2.94 -24.38
CA ARG A 86 3.86 4.16 -25.07
C ARG A 86 4.87 3.88 -26.18
N ARG A 87 5.43 2.67 -26.22
CA ARG A 87 6.27 2.17 -27.33
C ARG A 87 5.37 1.63 -28.43
#